data_AF-A0A2P8K6Z6-F1
#
_entry.id   AF-A0A2P8K6Z6-F1
#
_cell.length_a   1.000
_cell.length_b   1.000
_cell.length_c   1.000
_cell.angle_alpha   90.00
_cell.angle_beta   90.00
_cell.angle_gamma   90.00
#
_symmetry.space_group_name_H-M   'P 1'
#
loop_
_entity.id
_entity.type
_entity.pdbx_description
1 polymer ?
#
loop_
_entity_poly.entity_id
_entity_poly.type
_entity_poly.pdbx_seq_one_letter_code
_entity_poly.pdbx_strand_id
1 'polypeptide(L)'
;GHVQIFNQGLKSYRDLPLRMAEFGSCHRNEPSGALHGLMRVRGFTPDDAHIFCTEDQVRDEVNACIRMVYDMYSTFGFEKIVVKLSTRPEKRIGSDETWDRAEADLAVALEENNIPFEYQLGEGAFYGPKIEFTLYDCLDRAWQCGT
;
A
#
# COMPACT_ATOMS: atom_id res chain seq x y z
N GLY A 1 6.89 -6.21 -13.31
CA GLY A 1 7.97 -5.58 -14.08
C GLY A 1 9.13 -5.19 -13.20
N HIS A 2 8.89 -4.39 -12.16
CA HIS A 2 9.93 -3.73 -11.36
C HIS A 2 11.01 -4.65 -10.77
N VAL A 3 10.68 -5.85 -10.30
CA VAL A 3 11.70 -6.82 -9.82
C VAL A 3 12.71 -7.18 -10.92
N GLN A 4 12.26 -7.34 -12.17
CA GLN A 4 13.17 -7.63 -13.28
C GLN A 4 14.06 -6.44 -13.63
N ILE A 5 13.53 -5.21 -13.50
CA ILE A 5 14.32 -3.98 -13.65
C ILE A 5 15.36 -3.88 -12.53
N PHE A 6 14.99 -4.18 -11.29
CA PHE A 6 15.90 -4.18 -10.15
C PHE A 6 17.06 -5.16 -10.36
N ASN A 7 16.77 -6.35 -10.91
CA ASN A 7 17.75 -7.37 -11.24
C ASN A 7 18.72 -6.97 -12.37
N GLN A 8 18.42 -5.93 -13.17
CA GLN A 8 19.33 -5.47 -14.21
C GLN A 8 20.48 -4.65 -13.61
N GLY A 9 21.71 -5.14 -13.78
CA GLY A 9 22.92 -4.49 -13.27
C GLY A 9 23.15 -4.69 -11.77
N LEU A 10 24.36 -4.39 -11.31
CA LEU A 10 24.73 -4.49 -9.90
C LEU A 10 24.00 -3.44 -9.05
N LYS A 11 23.73 -3.76 -7.79
CA LYS A 11 23.13 -2.85 -6.79
C LYS A 11 24.00 -2.85 -5.54
N SER A 12 24.36 -1.67 -5.07
CA SER A 12 24.99 -1.45 -3.77
C SER A 12 23.93 -1.07 -2.73
N TYR A 13 24.20 -1.33 -1.45
CA TYR A 13 23.39 -0.77 -0.36
C TYR A 13 23.32 0.77 -0.42
N ARG A 14 24.33 1.41 -1.03
CA ARG A 14 24.38 2.87 -1.24
C ARG A 14 23.38 3.38 -2.27
N ASP A 15 22.88 2.50 -3.13
CA ASP A 15 21.89 2.84 -4.16
C ASP A 15 20.46 2.75 -3.61
N LEU A 16 20.28 2.24 -2.39
CA LEU A 16 19.00 2.11 -1.72
C LEU A 16 18.74 3.34 -0.84
N PRO A 17 17.49 3.84 -0.75
CA PRO A 17 16.27 3.26 -1.32
C PRO A 17 16.11 3.56 -2.82
N LEU A 18 15.79 2.53 -3.60
CA LEU A 18 15.53 2.63 -5.03
C LEU A 18 14.02 2.59 -5.26
N ARG A 19 13.46 3.67 -5.80
CA ARG A 19 12.02 3.85 -6.04
C ARG A 19 11.72 3.77 -7.53
N MET A 20 10.71 2.98 -7.90
CA MET A 20 10.21 2.87 -9.27
C MET A 20 8.71 3.13 -9.27
N ALA A 21 8.20 3.92 -10.23
CA ALA A 21 6.77 4.15 -10.43
C ALA A 21 6.39 3.89 -11.88
N GLU A 22 5.20 3.34 -12.11
CA GLU A 22 4.69 2.99 -13.43
C GLU A 22 3.17 3.15 -13.50
N PHE A 23 2.70 3.89 -14.51
CA PHE A 23 1.28 3.87 -14.90
C PHE A 23 1.02 2.70 -15.86
N GLY A 24 1.22 1.48 -15.36
CA GLY A 24 1.19 0.25 -16.16
C GLY A 24 -0.25 -0.23 -16.41
N SER A 25 -0.59 -0.58 -17.66
CA SER A 25 -1.91 -1.14 -17.96
C SER A 25 -2.02 -2.57 -17.46
N CYS A 26 -2.87 -2.78 -16.47
CA CYS A 26 -3.13 -4.08 -15.85
C CYS A 26 -4.49 -4.62 -16.28
N HIS A 27 -4.58 -5.96 -16.36
CA HIS A 27 -5.81 -6.65 -16.68
C HIS A 27 -6.12 -7.75 -15.66
N ARG A 28 -7.36 -7.78 -15.16
CA ARG A 28 -7.89 -8.86 -14.32
C ARG A 28 -9.12 -9.45 -14.99
N ASN A 29 -9.21 -10.77 -15.06
CA ASN A 29 -10.34 -11.47 -15.68
C ASN A 29 -11.54 -11.55 -14.73
N GLU A 30 -12.10 -10.39 -14.38
CA GLU A 30 -13.26 -10.28 -13.51
C GLU A 30 -14.52 -10.89 -14.17
N PRO A 31 -15.41 -11.55 -13.40
CA PRO A 31 -16.69 -12.05 -13.89
C PRO A 31 -17.50 -10.92 -14.52
N SER A 32 -18.08 -11.16 -15.70
CA SER A 32 -18.81 -10.12 -16.45
C SER A 32 -19.98 -9.54 -15.67
N GLY A 33 -20.65 -10.35 -14.84
CA GLY A 33 -21.75 -9.90 -13.99
C GLY A 33 -21.35 -9.00 -12.80
N ALA A 34 -20.05 -8.88 -12.51
CA ALA A 34 -19.54 -8.03 -11.43
C ALA A 34 -19.05 -6.65 -11.93
N LEU A 35 -18.99 -6.43 -13.24
CA LEU A 35 -18.49 -5.17 -13.80
C LEU A 35 -19.45 -4.01 -13.51
N HIS A 36 -18.91 -2.85 -13.17
CA HIS A 36 -19.71 -1.68 -12.82
C HIS A 36 -19.02 -0.37 -13.18
N GLY A 37 -19.51 0.30 -14.24
CA GLY A 37 -19.02 1.60 -14.69
C GLY A 37 -17.50 1.66 -14.78
N LEU A 38 -16.91 2.64 -14.10
CA LEU A 38 -15.45 2.77 -13.92
C LEU A 38 -14.96 2.15 -12.60
N MET A 39 -15.86 1.78 -11.69
CA MET A 39 -15.52 1.30 -10.34
C MET A 39 -15.02 -0.14 -10.34
N ARG A 40 -15.47 -0.96 -11.29
CA ARG A 40 -15.01 -2.34 -11.44
C ARG A 40 -14.91 -2.74 -12.92
N VAL A 41 -13.67 -2.81 -13.40
CA VAL A 41 -13.32 -2.99 -14.82
C VAL A 41 -12.30 -4.13 -14.98
N ARG A 42 -12.20 -4.68 -16.19
CA ARG A 42 -11.18 -5.69 -16.51
C ARG A 42 -9.81 -5.10 -16.80
N GLY A 43 -9.76 -3.88 -17.34
CA GLY A 43 -8.52 -3.17 -17.64
C GLY A 43 -8.46 -1.87 -16.84
N PHE A 44 -7.37 -1.65 -16.13
CA PHE A 44 -7.17 -0.47 -15.29
C PHE A 44 -5.68 -0.12 -15.23
N THR A 45 -5.38 1.14 -14.92
CA THR A 45 -4.02 1.65 -14.78
C THR A 45 -3.89 2.24 -13.37
N PRO A 46 -3.28 1.50 -12.43
CA PRO A 46 -2.93 2.07 -11.14
C PRO A 46 -1.72 3.02 -11.27
N ASP A 47 -1.62 3.96 -10.35
CA ASP A 47 -0.44 4.75 -10.02
C ASP A 47 0.57 3.91 -9.20
N ASP A 48 0.94 2.75 -9.74
CA ASP A 48 1.71 1.72 -9.04
C ASP A 48 3.18 2.12 -8.85
N ALA A 49 3.74 1.80 -7.69
CA ALA A 49 5.11 2.07 -7.34
C ALA A 49 5.69 0.98 -6.45
N HIS A 50 7.00 0.75 -6.57
CA HIS A 50 7.73 -0.22 -5.76
C HIS A 50 9.01 0.42 -5.24
N ILE A 51 9.25 0.25 -3.94
CA ILE A 51 10.45 0.75 -3.27
C ILE A 51 11.28 -0.45 -2.81
N PHE A 52 12.51 -0.53 -3.31
CA PHE A 52 13.50 -1.48 -2.84
C PHE A 52 14.37 -0.75 -1.83
N CYS A 53 14.35 -1.19 -0.59
CA CYS A 53 15.08 -0.57 0.50
C CYS A 53 15.62 -1.63 1.47
N THR A 54 16.55 -1.23 2.33
CA THR A 54 16.97 -2.07 3.45
C THR A 54 15.93 -2.04 4.57
N GLU A 55 15.97 -3.00 5.49
CA GLU A 55 14.99 -3.11 6.57
C GLU A 55 14.97 -1.86 7.47
N ASP A 56 16.13 -1.25 7.71
CA ASP A 56 16.28 -0.01 8.49
C ASP A 56 15.70 1.22 7.79
N GLN A 57 15.52 1.18 6.47
CA GLN A 57 14.96 2.28 5.67
C GLN A 57 13.42 2.21 5.56
N VAL A 58 12.80 1.08 5.90
CA VAL A 58 11.35 0.86 5.71
C VAL A 58 10.52 1.94 6.40
N ARG A 59 10.84 2.28 7.65
CA ARG A 59 10.10 3.27 8.44
C ARG A 59 10.07 4.64 7.76
N ASP A 60 11.21 5.12 7.28
CA ASP A 60 11.33 6.42 6.63
C ASP A 60 10.55 6.47 5.30
N GLU A 61 10.59 5.36 4.54
CA GLU A 61 9.85 5.23 3.28
C GLU A 61 8.34 5.16 3.50
N VAL A 62 7.87 4.42 4.50
CA VAL A 62 6.45 4.37 4.89
C VAL A 62 5.97 5.75 5.32
N ASN A 63 6.74 6.46 6.15
CA ASN A 63 6.44 7.82 6.57
C ASN A 63 6.38 8.80 5.38
N ALA A 64 7.27 8.66 4.40
CA ALA A 64 7.24 9.46 3.18
C ALA A 64 5.99 9.16 2.32
N CYS A 65 5.62 7.89 2.17
CA CYS A 65 4.41 7.48 1.46
C CYS A 65 3.15 8.02 2.14
N ILE A 66 3.05 7.91 3.47
CA ILE A 66 1.93 8.47 4.23
C ILE A 66 1.77 9.97 3.94
N ARG A 67 2.86 10.76 4.02
CA ARG A 67 2.81 12.20 3.73
C ARG A 67 2.33 12.49 2.31
N MET A 68 2.84 11.75 1.33
CA MET A 68 2.44 11.89 -0.08
C MET A 68 0.94 11.59 -0.27
N VAL A 69 0.43 10.55 0.39
CA VAL A 69 -0.99 10.15 0.32
C VAL A 69 -1.90 11.25 0.90
N TYR A 70 -1.57 11.78 2.07
CA TYR A 70 -2.35 12.87 2.69
C TYR A 70 -2.29 14.17 1.88
N ASP A 71 -1.13 14.52 1.32
CA ASP A 71 -0.98 15.68 0.43
C ASP A 71 -1.90 15.55 -0.79
N MET A 72 -1.87 14.40 -1.45
CA MET A 72 -2.74 14.08 -2.58
C MET A 72 -4.22 14.19 -2.21
N TYR A 73 -4.65 13.54 -1.13
CA TYR A 73 -6.05 13.56 -0.71
C TYR A 73 -6.54 14.96 -0.31
N SER A 74 -5.71 15.73 0.38
CA SER A 74 -6.03 17.12 0.74
C SER A 74 -6.18 18.00 -0.51
N THR A 75 -5.37 17.79 -1.55
CA THR A 75 -5.46 18.51 -2.82
C THR A 75 -6.80 18.29 -3.52
N PHE A 76 -7.39 17.09 -3.36
CA PHE A 76 -8.72 16.76 -3.88
C PHE A 76 -9.87 17.07 -2.91
N GLY A 77 -9.59 17.67 -1.75
CA GLY A 77 -10.60 18.05 -0.75
C GLY A 77 -11.13 16.92 0.11
N PHE A 78 -10.41 15.79 0.20
CA PHE A 78 -10.76 14.70 1.11
C PHE A 78 -10.18 14.95 2.50
N GLU A 79 -11.03 15.36 3.44
CA GLU A 79 -10.63 15.66 4.82
C GLU A 79 -10.84 14.47 5.78
N LYS A 80 -11.79 13.57 5.44
CA LYS A 80 -12.16 12.43 6.27
C LYS A 80 -11.55 11.14 5.72
N ILE A 81 -10.42 10.75 6.29
CA ILE A 81 -9.68 9.54 5.91
C ILE A 81 -9.73 8.55 7.09
N VAL A 82 -10.19 7.34 6.82
CA VAL A 82 -10.16 6.23 7.78
C VAL A 82 -9.02 5.30 7.41
N VAL A 83 -8.14 5.02 8.36
CA VAL A 83 -6.96 4.18 8.13
C VAL A 83 -7.13 2.84 8.83
N LYS A 84 -6.74 1.77 8.13
CA LYS A 84 -6.75 0.41 8.68
C LYS A 84 -5.41 -0.27 8.47
N LEU A 85 -4.98 -1.05 9.45
CA LEU A 85 -3.78 -1.87 9.38
C LEU A 85 -4.18 -3.34 9.27
N SER A 86 -4.04 -3.91 8.07
CA SER A 86 -4.37 -5.31 7.80
C SER A 86 -3.18 -6.21 8.15
N THR A 87 -3.39 -7.14 9.09
CA THR A 87 -2.34 -8.02 9.63
C THR A 87 -2.35 -9.40 8.98
N ARG A 88 -1.36 -10.24 9.32
CA ARG A 88 -1.06 -11.51 8.66
C ARG A 88 -2.28 -12.43 8.47
N PRO A 89 -2.52 -12.95 7.24
CA PRO A 89 -3.52 -13.97 7.00
C PRO A 89 -3.05 -15.35 7.47
N GLU A 90 -3.97 -16.30 7.55
CA GLU A 90 -3.65 -17.71 7.85
C GLU A 90 -2.67 -18.31 6.82
N LYS A 91 -2.90 -18.02 5.53
CA LYS A 91 -2.03 -18.47 4.43
C LYS A 91 -1.05 -17.38 4.05
N ARG A 92 0.20 -17.51 4.49
CA ARG A 92 1.27 -16.53 4.27
C ARG A 92 2.62 -17.16 3.97
N ILE A 93 3.50 -16.37 3.37
CA ILE A 93 4.92 -16.68 3.19
C ILE A 93 5.78 -15.88 4.18
N GLY A 94 7.02 -16.31 4.41
CA GLY A 94 7.94 -15.65 5.34
C GLY A 94 7.84 -16.18 6.78
N SER A 95 8.77 -15.75 7.64
CA SER A 95 8.84 -16.18 9.03
C SER A 95 7.95 -15.31 9.93
N ASP A 96 7.60 -15.84 11.11
CA ASP A 96 6.78 -15.11 12.08
C ASP A 96 7.50 -13.86 12.57
N GLU A 97 8.82 -13.92 12.75
CA GLU A 97 9.63 -12.78 13.18
C GLU A 97 9.63 -11.66 12.13
N THR A 98 9.62 -12.01 10.85
CA THR A 98 9.54 -11.03 9.76
C THR A 98 8.20 -10.31 9.78
N TRP A 99 7.13 -11.08 10.00
CA TRP A 99 5.78 -10.55 10.11
C TRP A 99 5.57 -9.69 11.36
N ASP A 100 6.07 -10.14 12.52
CA ASP A 100 5.97 -9.41 13.79
C ASP A 100 6.60 -8.03 13.66
N ARG A 101 7.79 -7.99 13.04
CA ARG A 101 8.49 -6.74 12.79
C ARG A 101 7.75 -5.85 11.79
N ALA A 102 7.31 -6.38 10.64
CA ALA A 102 6.62 -5.59 9.63
C ALA A 102 5.30 -4.99 10.16
N GLU A 103 4.52 -5.76 10.93
CA GLU A 103 3.29 -5.28 11.56
C GLU A 103 3.58 -4.20 12.59
N ALA A 104 4.62 -4.38 13.41
CA ALA A 104 5.05 -3.38 14.39
C ALA A 104 5.55 -2.09 13.71
N ASP A 105 6.36 -2.20 12.66
CA ASP A 105 6.90 -1.04 11.94
C ASP A 105 5.80 -0.19 11.32
N LEU A 106 4.77 -0.82 10.72
CA LEU A 106 3.62 -0.11 10.18
C LEU A 106 2.76 0.55 11.26
N ALA A 107 2.52 -0.14 12.39
CA ALA A 107 1.77 0.41 13.51
C ALA A 107 2.48 1.63 14.10
N VAL A 108 3.79 1.52 14.35
CA VAL A 108 4.61 2.60 14.87
C VAL A 108 4.65 3.79 13.92
N ALA A 109 4.78 3.56 12.60
CA ALA A 109 4.71 4.65 11.63
C ALA A 109 3.37 5.41 11.70
N LEU A 110 2.25 4.71 11.86
CA LEU A 110 0.94 5.34 12.03
C LEU A 110 0.85 6.15 13.34
N GLU A 111 1.35 5.59 14.44
CA GLU A 111 1.41 6.27 15.75
C GLU A 111 2.25 7.55 15.71
N GLU A 112 3.42 7.52 15.08
CA GLU A 112 4.32 8.69 14.95
C GLU A 112 3.70 9.83 14.16
N ASN A 113 2.91 9.50 13.13
CA ASN A 113 2.17 10.50 12.36
C ASN A 113 0.87 10.92 13.04
N ASN A 114 0.58 10.45 14.25
CA ASN A 114 -0.66 10.68 14.99
C ASN A 114 -1.91 10.31 14.19
N ILE A 115 -1.82 9.24 13.39
CA ILE A 115 -2.91 8.74 12.56
C ILE A 115 -3.71 7.70 13.36
N PRO A 116 -4.99 7.95 13.69
CA PRO A 116 -5.84 6.93 14.27
C PRO A 116 -6.08 5.81 13.25
N PHE A 117 -5.96 4.56 13.68
CA PHE A 117 -6.19 3.41 12.80
C PHE A 117 -6.87 2.24 13.53
N GLU A 118 -7.49 1.37 12.75
CA GLU A 118 -8.09 0.12 13.22
C GLU A 118 -7.33 -1.09 12.69
N TYR A 119 -7.17 -2.12 13.50
CA TYR A 119 -6.62 -3.39 13.02
C TYR A 119 -7.65 -4.20 12.25
N GLN A 120 -7.24 -4.77 11.13
CA GLN A 120 -7.99 -5.79 10.40
C GLN A 120 -7.22 -7.12 10.45
N LEU A 121 -7.62 -7.95 11.41
CA LEU A 121 -6.95 -9.22 11.66
C LEU A 121 -7.17 -10.19 10.49
N GLY A 122 -6.07 -10.65 9.87
CA GLY A 122 -6.13 -11.68 8.82
C GLY A 122 -6.37 -11.15 7.41
N GLU A 123 -6.50 -9.83 7.22
CA GLU A 123 -6.82 -9.20 5.92
C GLU A 123 -5.57 -8.73 5.16
N GLY A 124 -4.37 -8.97 5.71
CA GLY A 124 -3.10 -8.70 5.06
C GLY A 124 -2.91 -9.52 3.78
N ALA A 125 -2.03 -9.06 2.90
CA ALA A 125 -1.67 -9.85 1.73
C ALA A 125 -0.86 -11.08 2.15
N PHE A 126 -0.79 -12.12 1.33
CA PHE A 126 -0.02 -13.32 1.68
C PHE A 126 1.48 -13.07 1.88
N TYR A 127 1.99 -11.93 1.40
CA TYR A 127 3.40 -11.53 1.42
C TYR A 127 3.75 -10.39 2.39
N GLY A 128 2.78 -9.82 3.10
CA GLY A 128 3.05 -8.76 4.07
C GLY A 128 1.80 -8.03 4.58
N PRO A 129 1.91 -7.29 5.69
CA PRO A 129 0.86 -6.43 6.20
C PRO A 129 0.74 -5.17 5.32
N LYS A 130 -0.38 -4.45 5.41
CA LYS A 130 -0.63 -3.24 4.60
C LYS A 130 -1.44 -2.21 5.37
N ILE A 131 -1.23 -0.94 5.02
CA ILE A 131 -2.01 0.20 5.49
C ILE A 131 -3.03 0.54 4.41
N GLU A 132 -4.30 0.58 4.76
CA GLU A 132 -5.38 0.91 3.83
C GLU A 132 -5.96 2.28 4.14
N PHE A 133 -6.07 3.13 3.13
CA PHE A 133 -6.68 4.46 3.25
C PHE A 133 -8.07 4.47 2.61
N THR A 134 -9.08 4.67 3.46
CA THR A 134 -10.49 4.73 3.06
C THR A 134 -10.97 6.18 3.04
N LEU A 135 -11.48 6.61 1.90
CA LEU A 135 -12.10 7.91 1.67
C LEU A 135 -13.62 7.80 1.75
N TYR A 136 -14.28 8.92 2.04
CA TYR A 136 -15.74 9.04 1.97
C TYR A 136 -16.12 10.01 0.87
N ASP A 137 -17.06 9.60 0.01
CA ASP A 137 -17.64 10.51 -0.97
C ASP A 137 -18.71 11.42 -0.36
N CYS A 138 -19.27 12.33 -1.16
CA CYS A 138 -20.29 13.28 -0.72
C CYS A 138 -21.62 12.65 -0.27
N LEU A 139 -21.78 11.32 -0.42
CA LEU A 139 -22.91 10.54 0.06
C LEU A 139 -22.52 9.62 1.23
N ASP A 140 -21.37 9.87 1.87
CA ASP A 140 -20.82 9.07 2.97
C ASP A 140 -20.57 7.60 2.62
N ARG A 141 -20.36 7.28 1.34
CA ARG A 141 -19.96 5.92 0.93
C ARG A 141 -18.44 5.78 1.05
N ALA A 142 -18.01 4.66 1.63
CA ALA A 142 -16.59 4.36 1.86
C ALA A 142 -15.93 3.78 0.59
N TRP A 143 -14.74 4.28 0.26
CA TRP A 143 -13.92 3.85 -0.88
C TRP A 143 -12.47 3.67 -0.45
N GLN A 144 -11.97 2.44 -0.52
CA GLN A 144 -10.53 2.18 -0.34
C GLN A 144 -9.79 2.60 -1.59
N CYS A 145 -8.82 3.50 -1.45
CA CYS A 145 -8.05 4.03 -2.58
C CYS A 145 -6.54 3.75 -2.41
N GLY A 146 -5.94 4.25 -1.33
CA GLY A 146 -4.52 4.08 -1.07
C GLY A 146 -4.23 2.75 -0.38
N THR A 147 -3.10 2.15 -0.75
CA THR A 147 -2.56 0.93 -0.15
C THR A 147 -1.04 0.96 -0.13
#